data_AF-A0A1I7UT45-F1
#
_entry.id   AF-A0A1I7UT45-F1
#
_cell.length_a   1.000
_cell.length_b   1.000
_cell.length_c   1.000
_cell.angle_alpha   90.00
_cell.angle_beta   90.00
_cell.angle_gamma   90.00
#
_symmetry.space_group_name_H-M   'P 1'
#
loop_
_entity.id
_entity.type
_entity.pdbx_description
1 polymer ?
#
loop_
_entity_poly.entity_id
_entity_poly.type
_entity_poly.pdbx_seq_one_letter_code
_entity_poly.pdbx_strand_id
1 'polypeptide(L)'
;MLCSTTFFLFFFFKLLEACIPTQNVEAVDPFPCNVCSKVYATYCQGPNLPSASNWCSTESEVGLTYTLGPSSYLFEPTACNTELSCPSGTIGTFDATGGGELMEYPLGTTVPVYCAESGPEAGKWLAWITNEAFAIDLIRCQNY
;
A
#
# COMPACT_ATOMS: atom_id res chain seq x y z
N MET A 1 42.12 11.46 -58.87
CA MET A 1 42.00 12.49 -59.93
C MET A 1 40.62 12.26 -60.57
N LEU A 2 39.68 13.20 -60.65
CA LEU A 2 39.74 14.66 -60.72
C LEU A 2 38.78 15.34 -59.74
N CYS A 3 39.17 16.57 -59.42
CA CYS A 3 38.50 17.65 -58.70
C CYS A 3 37.26 18.17 -59.45
N SER A 4 36.20 18.57 -58.73
CA SER A 4 35.44 19.77 -59.08
C SER A 4 34.71 20.32 -57.85
N THR A 5 35.12 21.52 -57.45
CA THR A 5 34.65 22.31 -56.31
C THR A 5 33.46 23.18 -56.74
N THR A 6 32.32 23.16 -56.04
CA THR A 6 31.34 24.29 -55.96
C THR A 6 30.40 23.98 -54.78
N PHE A 7 30.65 24.54 -53.58
CA PHE A 7 30.15 25.82 -53.06
C PHE A 7 28.65 25.82 -52.70
N PHE A 8 28.40 26.12 -51.42
CA PHE A 8 27.14 26.56 -50.80
C PHE A 8 26.04 25.53 -50.54
N LEU A 9 25.98 25.06 -49.28
CA LEU A 9 24.76 25.18 -48.46
C LEU A 9 25.12 24.92 -47.00
N PHE A 10 25.37 26.01 -46.26
CA PHE A 10 25.34 26.05 -44.80
C PHE A 10 23.92 25.69 -44.34
N PHE A 11 23.63 24.40 -44.15
CA PHE A 11 22.44 23.96 -43.43
C PHE A 11 22.85 23.54 -42.02
N PHE A 12 22.57 24.45 -41.09
CA PHE A 12 22.53 24.24 -39.65
C PHE A 12 21.76 22.95 -39.31
N PHE A 13 22.46 21.83 -39.09
CA PHE A 13 21.91 20.74 -38.30
C PHE A 13 22.02 21.13 -36.83
N LYS A 14 20.99 21.83 -36.37
CA LYS A 14 20.71 22.01 -34.94
C LYS A 14 20.70 20.64 -34.28
N LEU A 15 21.57 20.47 -33.30
CA LEU A 15 21.51 19.44 -32.27
C LEU A 15 20.08 19.39 -31.72
N LEU A 16 19.30 18.40 -32.15
CA LEU A 16 18.10 17.99 -31.44
C LEU A 16 18.57 17.15 -30.26
N GLU A 17 18.94 17.81 -29.16
CA GLU A 17 18.84 17.18 -27.85
C GLU A 17 17.35 16.99 -27.56
N ALA A 18 16.81 15.91 -28.09
CA ALA A 18 15.54 15.38 -27.62
C ALA A 18 15.77 14.97 -26.16
N CYS A 19 15.24 15.76 -25.24
CA CYS A 19 15.10 15.42 -23.84
C CYS A 19 14.30 14.11 -23.76
N ILE A 20 14.98 12.99 -23.56
CA ILE A 20 14.34 11.71 -23.25
C ILE A 20 13.67 11.93 -21.89
N PRO A 21 12.33 11.84 -21.77
CA PRO A 21 11.73 11.83 -20.45
C PRO A 21 12.25 10.58 -19.74
N THR A 22 13.12 10.76 -18.76
CA THR A 22 13.38 9.75 -17.74
C THR A 22 12.04 9.52 -17.05
N GLN A 23 11.32 8.48 -17.47
CA GLN A 23 10.25 7.94 -16.64
C GLN A 23 10.91 7.50 -15.34
N ASN A 24 10.75 8.30 -14.30
CA ASN A 24 10.96 7.89 -12.93
C ASN A 24 9.88 6.84 -12.62
N VAL A 25 10.14 5.59 -12.97
CA VAL A 25 9.32 4.47 -12.52
C VAL A 25 9.61 4.38 -11.02
N GLU A 26 8.73 4.94 -10.20
CA GLU A 26 8.72 4.65 -8.78
C GLU A 26 8.66 3.13 -8.64
N ALA A 27 9.64 2.56 -7.95
CA ALA A 27 9.61 1.15 -7.63
C ALA A 27 8.38 0.92 -6.75
N VAL A 28 7.35 0.29 -7.32
CA VAL A 28 6.29 -0.31 -6.51
C VAL A 28 7.00 -1.36 -5.68
N ASP A 29 7.22 -1.07 -4.40
CA ASP A 29 7.86 -2.04 -3.51
C ASP A 29 7.02 -3.32 -3.54
N PRO A 30 7.59 -4.45 -4.02
CA PRO A 30 6.84 -5.68 -4.11
C PRO A 30 6.33 -6.04 -2.72
N PHE A 31 5.06 -6.42 -2.63
CA PHE A 31 4.51 -6.89 -1.36
C PHE A 31 5.41 -8.03 -0.82
N PRO A 32 6.02 -7.87 0.38
CA PRO A 32 7.18 -8.65 0.78
C PRO A 32 6.84 -10.03 1.37
N CYS A 33 5.55 -10.34 1.50
CA CYS A 33 5.06 -11.54 2.17
C CYS A 33 4.71 -12.63 1.16
N ASN A 34 4.84 -13.90 1.54
CA ASN A 34 4.78 -15.03 0.59
C ASN A 34 3.43 -15.75 0.63
N VAL A 35 2.87 -15.95 1.82
CA VAL A 35 1.60 -16.68 2.01
C VAL A 35 0.44 -15.73 2.19
N CYS A 36 0.65 -14.65 2.95
CA CYS A 36 -0.37 -13.66 3.19
C CYS A 36 -0.68 -12.88 1.91
N SER A 37 -1.91 -12.39 1.75
CA SER A 37 -2.24 -11.34 0.77
C SER A 37 -2.31 -9.98 1.46
N LYS A 38 -2.31 -8.87 0.71
CA LYS A 38 -2.59 -7.56 1.29
C LYS A 38 -3.94 -7.56 2.03
N VAL A 39 -3.97 -6.96 3.22
CA VAL A 39 -5.15 -6.89 4.09
C VAL A 39 -5.95 -5.60 3.89
N TYR A 40 -5.36 -4.58 3.26
CA TYR A 40 -6.07 -3.33 3.06
C TYR A 40 -7.21 -3.49 2.04
N ALA A 41 -8.37 -2.90 2.33
CA ALA A 41 -9.53 -2.90 1.46
C ALA A 41 -9.22 -2.23 0.11
N THR A 42 -9.26 -3.01 -0.97
CA THR A 42 -8.95 -2.54 -2.34
C THR A 42 -10.06 -1.72 -2.98
N TYR A 43 -11.25 -1.69 -2.38
CA TYR A 43 -12.39 -0.91 -2.87
C TYR A 43 -12.38 0.56 -2.40
N CYS A 44 -11.43 0.94 -1.53
CA CYS A 44 -11.29 2.32 -1.07
C CYS A 44 -10.78 3.22 -2.20
N GLN A 45 -11.57 4.23 -2.53
CA GLN A 45 -11.33 5.14 -3.67
C GLN A 45 -10.78 6.50 -3.24
N GLY A 46 -10.66 6.75 -1.93
CA GLY A 46 -10.21 8.02 -1.37
C GLY A 46 -11.36 8.96 -0.98
N PRO A 47 -11.02 10.18 -0.54
CA PRO A 47 -11.98 11.13 0.02
C PRO A 47 -13.15 11.44 -0.90
N ASN A 48 -14.36 11.44 -0.32
CA ASN A 48 -15.63 11.71 -0.98
C ASN A 48 -16.08 10.69 -2.04
N LEU A 49 -15.43 9.51 -2.12
CA LEU A 49 -15.80 8.42 -3.03
C LEU A 49 -16.15 7.14 -2.25
N PRO A 50 -17.28 6.48 -2.53
CA PRO A 50 -18.29 6.81 -3.56
C PRO A 50 -19.19 8.00 -3.22
N SER A 51 -19.18 8.49 -1.98
CA SER A 51 -19.95 9.66 -1.57
C SER A 51 -19.24 10.48 -0.49
N ALA A 52 -19.62 11.75 -0.33
CA ALA A 52 -19.02 12.65 0.66
C ALA A 52 -19.17 12.18 2.12
N SER A 53 -20.21 11.38 2.43
CA SER A 53 -20.50 10.88 3.77
C SER A 53 -20.16 9.41 3.99
N ASN A 54 -19.75 8.70 2.95
CA ASN A 54 -19.32 7.30 3.02
C ASN A 54 -18.19 7.10 2.03
N TRP A 55 -16.97 7.18 2.54
CA TRP A 55 -15.71 7.02 1.83
C TRP A 55 -14.62 6.48 2.76
N CYS A 56 -13.62 5.85 2.17
CA CYS A 56 -12.42 5.42 2.89
C CYS A 56 -11.15 5.82 2.14
N SER A 57 -10.08 6.10 2.89
CA SER A 57 -8.78 6.46 2.35
C SER A 57 -8.20 5.32 1.51
N THR A 58 -7.47 5.64 0.45
CA THR A 58 -6.69 4.65 -0.31
C THR A 58 -5.52 4.12 0.52
N GLU A 59 -5.01 2.93 0.19
CA GLU A 59 -3.84 2.34 0.87
C GLU A 59 -2.63 3.29 0.86
N SER A 60 -2.43 4.01 -0.26
CA SER A 60 -1.37 5.00 -0.44
C SER A 60 -1.53 6.23 0.45
N GLU A 61 -2.75 6.68 0.71
CA GLU A 61 -3.00 7.82 1.61
C GLU A 61 -2.80 7.44 3.08
N VAL A 62 -3.05 6.18 3.43
CA VAL A 62 -2.75 5.65 4.78
C VAL A 62 -1.25 5.45 4.96
N GLY A 63 -0.51 5.16 3.89
CA GLY A 63 0.94 4.96 3.95
C GLY A 63 1.32 3.61 4.57
N LEU A 64 0.51 2.58 4.35
CA LEU A 64 0.76 1.23 4.88
C LEU A 64 2.07 0.64 4.36
N THR A 65 2.87 0.12 5.28
CA THR A 65 4.12 -0.57 4.98
C THR A 65 4.07 -1.98 5.52
N TYR A 66 4.27 -2.95 4.65
CA TYR A 66 4.34 -4.36 5.01
C TYR A 66 5.78 -4.78 5.23
N THR A 67 6.03 -5.63 6.22
CA THR A 67 7.36 -6.15 6.53
C THR A 67 7.30 -7.64 6.84
N LEU A 68 8.21 -8.43 6.26
CA LEU A 68 8.35 -9.84 6.57
C LEU A 68 9.36 -10.01 7.71
N GLY A 69 8.93 -10.59 8.82
CA GLY A 69 9.80 -10.76 9.99
C GLY A 69 9.09 -11.38 11.19
N PRO A 70 9.78 -11.57 12.31
CA PRO A 70 9.15 -12.07 13.53
C PRO A 70 8.08 -11.09 14.02
N SER A 71 6.94 -11.61 14.47
CA SER A 71 5.92 -10.80 15.13
C SER A 71 6.07 -10.91 16.64
N SER A 72 6.18 -9.77 17.34
CA SER A 72 6.15 -9.74 18.80
C SER A 72 4.81 -10.17 19.40
N TYR A 73 3.76 -10.27 18.58
CA TYR A 73 2.39 -10.54 19.02
C TYR A 73 1.97 -12.01 18.86
N LEU A 74 2.50 -12.70 17.84
CA LEU A 74 2.14 -14.10 17.54
C LEU A 74 3.09 -15.16 18.09
N PHE A 75 4.27 -14.79 18.61
CA PHE A 75 5.36 -15.76 18.86
C PHE A 75 5.72 -16.61 17.62
N GLU A 76 5.44 -16.11 16.41
CA GLU A 76 5.77 -16.77 15.15
C GLU A 76 7.12 -16.26 14.63
N PRO A 77 8.02 -17.17 14.19
CA PRO A 77 9.35 -16.78 13.70
C PRO A 77 9.27 -16.01 12.38
N THR A 78 8.17 -16.10 11.64
CA THR A 78 7.96 -15.42 10.37
C THR A 78 6.49 -15.05 10.21
N ALA A 79 6.22 -13.75 10.17
CA ALA A 79 4.92 -13.18 9.94
C ALA A 79 5.04 -11.98 8.98
N CYS A 80 3.97 -11.74 8.22
CA CYS A 80 3.76 -10.49 7.52
C CYS A 80 3.21 -9.48 8.52
N ASN A 81 3.91 -8.37 8.76
CA ASN A 81 3.51 -7.36 9.74
C ASN A 81 3.20 -6.05 9.03
N THR A 82 2.20 -5.34 9.52
CA THR A 82 1.87 -3.97 9.13
C THR A 82 1.24 -3.24 10.32
N GLU A 83 1.15 -1.93 10.23
CA GLU A 83 0.53 -1.10 11.26
C GLU A 83 -0.48 -0.17 10.62
N LEU A 84 -1.73 -0.20 11.10
CA LEU A 84 -2.77 0.70 10.64
C LEU A 84 -2.73 1.98 11.47
N SER A 85 -2.44 3.11 10.83
CA SER A 85 -2.56 4.43 11.43
C SER A 85 -3.39 5.31 10.50
N CYS A 86 -4.60 5.67 10.92
CA CYS A 86 -5.54 6.38 10.05
C CYS A 86 -5.30 7.90 10.03
N PRO A 87 -5.36 8.53 8.85
CA PRO A 87 -5.24 9.98 8.73
C PRO A 87 -6.42 10.70 9.41
N SER A 88 -6.23 11.99 9.70
CA SER A 88 -7.28 12.82 10.30
C SER A 88 -8.56 12.81 9.45
N GLY A 89 -9.71 12.77 10.12
CA GLY A 89 -11.01 12.63 9.46
C GLY A 89 -11.42 11.19 9.16
N THR A 90 -10.59 10.19 9.49
CA THR A 90 -10.92 8.77 9.33
C THR A 90 -10.62 7.92 10.55
N ILE A 91 -11.44 6.91 10.80
CA ILE A 91 -11.33 5.93 11.87
C ILE A 91 -10.95 4.55 11.31
N GLY A 92 -10.20 3.75 12.07
CA GLY A 92 -9.82 2.41 11.64
C GLY A 92 -10.99 1.44 11.77
N THR A 93 -11.39 0.81 10.66
CA THR A 93 -12.46 -0.19 10.60
C THR A 93 -11.88 -1.54 10.22
N PHE A 94 -12.33 -2.58 10.92
CA PHE A 94 -11.82 -3.95 10.80
C PHE A 94 -12.97 -4.91 10.47
N ASP A 95 -12.88 -5.63 9.36
CA ASP A 95 -13.85 -6.66 8.99
C ASP A 95 -13.44 -8.00 9.62
N ALA A 96 -14.35 -8.63 10.37
CA ALA A 96 -14.16 -9.92 11.01
C ALA A 96 -13.99 -11.04 9.99
N THR A 97 -13.11 -11.99 10.29
CA THR A 97 -13.16 -13.28 9.61
C THR A 97 -14.48 -13.99 9.88
N GLY A 98 -15.23 -14.33 8.82
CA GLY A 98 -16.53 -14.99 8.92
C GLY A 98 -17.75 -14.05 8.88
N GLY A 99 -17.53 -12.74 8.69
CA GLY A 99 -18.56 -11.74 8.43
C GLY A 99 -18.93 -10.88 9.64
N GLY A 100 -18.94 -9.56 9.42
CA GLY A 100 -19.26 -8.51 10.39
C GLY A 100 -18.16 -7.44 10.41
N GLU A 101 -18.51 -6.15 10.51
CA GLU A 101 -17.54 -5.13 10.97
C GLU A 101 -17.35 -5.37 12.47
N LEU A 102 -16.14 -5.73 12.88
CA LEU A 102 -15.89 -6.00 14.29
C LEU A 102 -15.97 -4.70 15.07
N MET A 103 -15.21 -3.70 14.63
CA MET A 103 -14.72 -2.67 15.52
C MET A 103 -14.30 -1.42 14.76
N GLU A 104 -14.67 -0.26 15.31
CA GLU A 104 -14.08 1.03 14.99
C GLU A 104 -13.03 1.37 16.05
N TYR A 105 -11.82 1.74 15.64
CA TYR A 105 -10.71 2.00 16.55
C TYR A 105 -10.31 3.48 16.58
N PRO A 106 -10.11 4.10 17.77
CA PRO A 106 -10.03 5.55 17.91
C PRO A 106 -8.98 6.25 17.04
N LEU A 107 -9.31 7.48 16.64
CA LEU A 107 -8.47 8.38 15.84
C LEU A 107 -7.04 8.51 16.39
N GLY A 108 -6.06 8.45 15.50
CA GLY A 108 -4.66 8.65 15.84
C GLY A 108 -4.02 7.50 16.61
N THR A 109 -4.71 6.36 16.73
CA THR A 109 -4.13 5.16 17.35
C THR A 109 -3.58 4.24 16.27
N THR A 110 -2.38 3.72 16.51
CA THR A 110 -1.75 2.72 15.62
C THR A 110 -2.14 1.32 16.07
N VAL A 111 -2.69 0.52 15.15
CA VAL A 111 -3.07 -0.88 15.41
C VAL A 111 -2.08 -1.82 14.72
N PRO A 112 -1.37 -2.69 15.47
CA PRO A 112 -0.55 -3.73 14.88
C PRO A 112 -1.43 -4.78 14.22
N VAL A 113 -1.08 -5.13 12.98
CA VAL A 113 -1.78 -6.14 12.19
C VAL A 113 -0.75 -7.11 11.62
N TYR A 114 -1.03 -8.41 11.73
CA TYR A 114 -0.06 -9.45 11.37
C TYR A 114 -0.75 -10.65 10.75
N CYS A 115 -0.03 -11.35 9.89
CA CYS A 115 -0.48 -12.58 9.28
C CYS A 115 0.63 -13.62 9.34
N ALA A 116 0.27 -14.84 9.75
CA ALA A 116 1.23 -15.93 9.86
C ALA A 116 1.64 -16.39 8.45
N GLU A 117 2.94 -16.59 8.24
CA GLU A 117 3.48 -17.09 6.97
C GLU A 117 3.63 -18.61 6.97
N SER A 118 3.37 -19.27 8.10
CA SER A 118 3.49 -20.72 8.24
C SER A 118 2.57 -21.26 9.34
N GLY A 119 2.49 -22.58 9.44
CA GLY A 119 1.67 -23.25 10.45
C GLY A 119 0.17 -23.32 10.11
N PRO A 120 -0.67 -23.77 11.07
CA PRO A 120 -2.11 -23.94 10.88
C PRO A 120 -2.88 -22.63 10.59
N GLU A 121 -2.32 -21.50 10.99
CA GLU A 121 -2.91 -20.17 10.83
C GLU A 121 -2.31 -19.40 9.64
N ALA A 122 -1.51 -20.06 8.80
CA ALA A 122 -0.88 -19.43 7.65
C ALA A 122 -1.90 -18.75 6.73
N GLY A 123 -1.64 -17.51 6.35
CA GLY A 123 -2.51 -16.72 5.47
C GLY A 123 -3.68 -16.02 6.16
N LYS A 124 -3.83 -16.14 7.49
CA LYS A 124 -4.88 -15.44 8.25
C LYS A 124 -4.33 -14.17 8.88
N TRP A 125 -5.08 -13.07 8.72
CA TRP A 125 -4.76 -11.80 9.34
C TRP A 125 -5.39 -11.68 10.73
N LEU A 126 -4.65 -11.05 11.63
CA LEU A 126 -5.03 -10.81 13.01
C LEU A 126 -4.66 -9.37 13.37
N ALA A 127 -5.57 -8.66 14.05
CA ALA A 127 -5.33 -7.33 14.60
C ALA A 127 -5.13 -7.43 16.10
N TRP A 128 -4.09 -6.78 16.64
CA TRP A 128 -3.88 -6.69 18.09
C TRP A 128 -4.58 -5.47 18.65
N ILE A 129 -5.74 -5.68 19.24
CA ILE A 129 -6.59 -4.62 19.79
C ILE A 129 -6.90 -4.95 21.23
N THR A 130 -6.87 -3.96 22.13
CA THR A 130 -7.24 -4.14 23.55
C THR A 130 -6.51 -5.30 24.27
N ASN A 131 -5.26 -5.59 23.86
CA ASN A 131 -4.45 -6.72 24.35
C ASN A 131 -4.97 -8.12 23.99
N GLU A 132 -5.73 -8.22 22.90
CA GLU A 132 -6.25 -9.47 22.34
C GLU A 132 -6.04 -9.47 20.82
N ALA A 133 -5.88 -10.67 20.25
CA ALA A 133 -5.75 -10.88 18.81
C ALA A 133 -7.12 -11.22 18.22
N PHE A 134 -7.58 -10.43 17.25
CA PHE A 134 -8.86 -10.63 16.56
C PHE A 134 -8.63 -11.01 15.11
N ALA A 135 -9.27 -12.09 14.64
CA ALA A 135 -9.18 -12.54 13.25
C ALA A 135 -9.95 -11.58 12.34
N ILE A 136 -9.26 -11.11 11.30
CA ILE A 136 -9.77 -10.11 10.37
C ILE A 136 -9.55 -10.52 8.92
N ASP A 137 -10.44 -10.09 8.04
CA ASP A 137 -10.31 -10.30 6.60
C ASP A 137 -9.78 -9.06 5.89
N LEU A 138 -10.24 -7.87 6.32
CA LEU A 138 -9.85 -6.58 5.73
C LEU A 138 -9.74 -5.48 6.79
N ILE A 139 -8.89 -4.50 6.50
CA ILE A 139 -8.80 -3.24 7.24
C ILE A 139 -8.99 -2.04 6.31
N ARG A 140 -9.54 -0.94 6.85
CA ARG A 140 -9.65 0.34 6.14
C ARG A 140 -9.66 1.52 7.10
N CYS A 141 -9.37 2.70 6.57
CA CYS A 141 -9.63 3.97 7.26
C CYS A 141 -10.89 4.63 6.68
N GLN A 142 -11.99 4.59 7.41
CA GLN A 142 -13.31 5.06 7.00
C GLN A 142 -13.60 6.45 7.56
N ASN A 143 -14.30 7.32 6.83
CA ASN A 143 -14.74 8.61 7.37
C ASN A 143 -15.68 8.45 8.57
N TYR A 144 -15.57 9.32 9.57
CA TYR A 144 -16.43 9.36 10.76
C TYR A 144 -17.26 10.65 10.83
#